data_AF-A0AA37VDK3-F1
#
_entry.id   AF-A0AA37VDK3-F1
#
_cell.length_a   1.000
_cell.length_b   1.000
_cell.length_c   1.000
_cell.angle_alpha   90.00
_cell.angle_beta   90.00
_cell.angle_gamma   90.00
#
_symmetry.space_group_name_H-M   'P 1'
#
loop_
_entity.id
_entity.type
_entity.pdbx_description
1 polymer ?
#
loop_
_entity_poly.entity_id
_entity_poly.type
_entity_poly.pdbx_seq_one_letter_code
_entity_poly.pdbx_strand_id
1 'polypeptide(L)'
;MKTQPLSSPERPKNTSRIFDTTEPQLRLKTMGEDEFERVVGEWAYSCLRKEKKYSNVALLGGSGDSGRDLVAYIDDNMQKFDIYQCKRYEKPLSPSIYMIEFGKLCYYTYIGEYAVPNKYYIVASNGIGQSLRKLIEHPKQINTELINTWDEKCGKKRQIIAEGIKMTDSLRKYIEEFDFSIVSDIAPITLLDEFSKSPWYKYHFGGGIKKRPTFEKPSEQLKKSEKTMPYVKQLLKVYSKEAGQVYETQEDLKNNQKLYKHFMRQREGFFQHNH
;
A
#
# COMPACT_ATOMS: atom_id res chain seq x y z
N MET A 1 -18.62 -13.86 13.70
CA MET A 1 -18.66 -14.22 12.26
C MET A 1 -17.27 -14.69 11.83
N LYS A 2 -17.11 -15.79 11.08
CA LYS A 2 -15.80 -16.17 10.53
C LYS A 2 -15.47 -15.25 9.36
N THR A 3 -14.43 -14.42 9.51
CA THR A 3 -13.97 -13.52 8.46
C THR A 3 -13.19 -14.31 7.42
N GLN A 4 -13.33 -13.96 6.14
CA GLN A 4 -12.58 -14.63 5.09
C GLN A 4 -11.22 -13.94 4.89
N PRO A 5 -10.15 -14.72 4.65
CA PRO A 5 -8.85 -14.15 4.28
C PRO A 5 -8.96 -13.25 3.06
N LEU A 6 -8.11 -12.22 3.00
CA LEU A 6 -7.96 -11.38 1.81
C LEU A 6 -7.64 -12.22 0.58
N SER A 7 -8.47 -12.09 -0.47
CA SER A 7 -8.18 -12.62 -1.80
C SER A 7 -7.02 -11.85 -2.44
N SER A 8 -6.27 -12.50 -3.33
CA SER A 8 -5.27 -11.80 -4.13
C SER A 8 -5.92 -10.69 -4.94
N PRO A 9 -5.39 -9.46 -4.90
CA PRO A 9 -5.90 -8.37 -5.72
C PRO A 9 -5.79 -8.70 -7.20
N GLU A 10 -6.78 -8.28 -7.97
CA GLU A 10 -6.74 -8.33 -9.42
C GLU A 10 -5.88 -7.18 -9.97
N ARG A 11 -5.15 -7.46 -11.04
CA ARG A 11 -4.38 -6.41 -11.72
C ARG A 11 -5.34 -5.35 -12.28
N PRO A 12 -5.16 -4.06 -11.94
CA PRO A 12 -6.01 -3.01 -12.47
C PRO A 12 -5.99 -2.99 -14.00
N LYS A 13 -7.18 -2.92 -14.61
CA LYS A 13 -7.34 -2.80 -16.08
C LYS A 13 -6.86 -1.44 -16.58
N ASN A 14 -7.02 -0.41 -15.75
CA ASN A 14 -6.55 0.93 -16.07
C ASN A 14 -5.05 1.07 -15.78
N THR A 15 -4.24 1.22 -16.83
CA THR A 15 -2.79 1.42 -16.74
C THR A 15 -2.35 2.85 -17.00
N SER A 16 -3.29 3.78 -17.21
CA SER A 16 -2.96 5.18 -17.55
C SER A 16 -2.09 5.85 -16.49
N ARG A 17 -2.22 5.40 -15.24
CA ARG A 17 -1.52 5.96 -14.08
C ARG A 17 -0.07 5.52 -13.94
N ILE A 18 0.40 4.50 -14.66
CA ILE A 18 1.77 3.98 -14.49
C ILE A 18 2.82 5.07 -14.76
N PHE A 19 2.53 5.98 -15.68
CA PHE A 19 3.42 7.09 -16.05
C PHE A 19 3.03 8.42 -15.39
N ASP A 20 2.04 8.41 -14.49
CA ASP A 20 1.66 9.58 -13.72
C ASP A 20 2.81 9.95 -12.76
N THR A 21 3.15 11.24 -12.72
CA THR A 21 4.20 11.79 -11.87
C THR A 21 3.62 12.70 -10.78
N THR A 22 2.31 12.68 -10.58
CA THR A 22 1.65 13.40 -9.48
C THR A 22 2.21 12.94 -8.14
N GLU A 23 2.43 13.88 -7.22
CA GLU A 23 2.94 13.55 -5.89
C GLU A 23 2.02 12.52 -5.18
N PRO A 24 2.56 11.40 -4.67
CA PRO A 24 1.75 10.35 -4.08
C PRO A 24 0.86 10.81 -2.91
N GLN A 25 1.32 11.76 -2.10
CA GLN A 25 0.51 12.34 -1.02
C GLN A 25 -0.69 13.12 -1.57
N LEU A 26 -0.49 13.97 -2.59
CA LEU A 26 -1.58 14.68 -3.23
C LEU A 26 -2.59 13.71 -3.85
N ARG A 27 -2.09 12.61 -4.44
CA ARG A 27 -2.93 11.57 -5.01
C ARG A 27 -3.75 10.82 -3.97
N LEU A 28 -3.13 10.46 -2.84
CA LEU A 28 -3.81 9.85 -1.69
C LEU A 28 -4.92 10.76 -1.15
N LYS A 29 -4.68 12.07 -1.08
CA LYS A 29 -5.67 13.04 -0.59
C LYS A 29 -6.85 13.23 -1.52
N THR A 30 -6.64 13.10 -2.84
CA THR A 30 -7.63 13.41 -3.88
C THR A 30 -8.36 12.20 -4.44
N MET A 31 -7.94 10.97 -4.10
CA MET A 31 -8.62 9.76 -4.57
C MET A 31 -10.06 9.64 -4.04
N GLY A 32 -10.91 9.00 -4.85
CA GLY A 32 -12.29 8.69 -4.48
C GLY A 32 -12.37 7.59 -3.41
N GLU A 33 -13.56 7.41 -2.85
CA GLU A 33 -13.81 6.43 -1.79
C GLU A 33 -13.56 4.99 -2.25
N ASP A 34 -14.17 4.59 -3.37
CA ASP A 34 -13.99 3.24 -3.95
C ASP A 34 -12.52 2.93 -4.27
N GLU A 35 -11.76 3.94 -4.70
CA GLU A 35 -10.34 3.79 -4.99
C GLU A 35 -9.52 3.69 -3.71
N PHE A 36 -9.84 4.49 -2.69
CA PHE A 36 -9.19 4.41 -1.39
C PHE A 36 -9.42 3.04 -0.73
N GLU A 37 -10.66 2.54 -0.72
CA GLU A 37 -10.98 1.21 -0.19
C GLU A 37 -10.17 0.12 -0.89
N ARG A 38 -10.06 0.19 -2.23
CA ARG A 38 -9.22 -0.72 -3.01
C ARG A 38 -7.73 -0.61 -2.63
N VAL A 39 -7.19 0.60 -2.52
CA VAL A 39 -5.79 0.83 -2.13
C VAL A 39 -5.49 0.26 -0.75
N VAL A 40 -6.37 0.49 0.22
CA VAL A 40 -6.20 -0.05 1.57
C VAL A 40 -6.31 -1.57 1.57
N GLY A 41 -7.24 -2.17 0.83
CA GLY A 41 -7.31 -3.63 0.68
C GLY A 41 -6.05 -4.24 0.04
N GLU A 42 -5.51 -3.59 -1.00
CA GLU A 42 -4.26 -4.01 -1.66
C GLU A 42 -3.03 -3.85 -0.77
N TRP A 43 -2.97 -2.78 0.03
CA TRP A 43 -1.95 -2.57 1.06
C TRP A 43 -2.05 -3.62 2.15
N ALA A 44 -3.25 -3.90 2.68
CA ALA A 44 -3.47 -4.93 3.67
C ALA A 44 -3.03 -6.31 3.17
N TYR A 45 -3.32 -6.65 1.91
CA TYR A 45 -2.88 -7.92 1.31
C TYR A 45 -1.36 -7.98 1.09
N SER A 46 -0.77 -6.90 0.58
CA SER A 46 0.61 -6.92 0.07
C SER A 46 1.65 -6.58 1.13
N CYS A 47 1.24 -5.88 2.18
CA CYS A 47 2.08 -5.37 3.25
C CYS A 47 1.68 -5.99 4.59
N LEU A 48 0.48 -5.71 5.12
CA LEU A 48 0.08 -6.20 6.46
C LEU A 48 0.11 -7.72 6.56
N ARG A 49 -0.46 -8.44 5.58
CA ARG A 49 -0.49 -9.92 5.59
C ARG A 49 0.89 -10.56 5.58
N LYS A 50 1.94 -9.84 5.14
CA LYS A 50 3.32 -10.36 5.13
C LYS A 50 4.05 -10.12 6.44
N GLU A 51 3.47 -9.35 7.36
CA GLU A 51 4.05 -9.17 8.68
C GLU A 51 3.95 -10.47 9.48
N LYS A 52 5.08 -10.89 10.06
CA LYS A 52 5.18 -12.16 10.79
C LYS A 52 4.26 -12.26 12.01
N LYS A 53 3.77 -11.13 12.54
CA LYS A 53 2.89 -11.09 13.71
C LYS A 53 1.44 -11.46 13.38
N TYR A 54 1.05 -11.48 12.11
CA TYR A 54 -0.33 -11.75 11.73
C TYR A 54 -0.48 -13.14 11.12
N SER A 55 -1.39 -13.94 11.68
CA SER A 55 -1.82 -15.23 11.15
C SER A 55 -2.71 -15.06 9.92
N ASN A 56 -3.55 -14.02 9.93
CA ASN A 56 -4.49 -13.74 8.85
C ASN A 56 -4.87 -12.25 8.81
N VAL A 57 -5.26 -11.76 7.64
CA VAL A 57 -5.81 -10.41 7.47
C VAL A 57 -7.08 -10.51 6.63
N ALA A 58 -8.14 -9.85 7.08
CA ALA A 58 -9.46 -9.86 6.47
C ALA A 58 -9.97 -8.43 6.22
N LEU A 59 -10.54 -8.20 5.04
CA LEU A 59 -11.34 -7.01 4.74
C LEU A 59 -12.80 -7.29 5.10
N LEU A 60 -13.38 -6.37 5.84
CA LEU A 60 -14.76 -6.37 6.24
C LEU A 60 -15.44 -5.26 5.44
N GLY A 61 -16.28 -5.67 4.49
CA GLY A 61 -17.02 -4.75 3.62
C GLY A 61 -18.52 -4.86 3.84
N GLY A 62 -19.22 -3.74 3.67
CA GLY A 62 -20.68 -3.68 3.61
C GLY A 62 -21.40 -3.46 4.94
N SER A 63 -22.73 -3.40 4.87
CA SER A 63 -23.59 -3.26 6.05
C SER A 63 -23.50 -4.52 6.92
N GLY A 64 -22.95 -4.40 8.12
CA GLY A 64 -22.82 -5.51 9.08
C GLY A 64 -21.38 -5.80 9.53
N ASP A 65 -20.43 -4.93 9.17
CA ASP A 65 -19.03 -4.99 9.60
C ASP A 65 -18.81 -4.72 11.11
N SER A 66 -19.84 -4.23 11.79
CA SER A 66 -19.80 -3.76 13.18
C SER A 66 -18.71 -2.71 13.40
N GLY A 67 -18.50 -1.81 12.44
CA GLY A 67 -17.54 -0.71 12.55
C GLY A 67 -16.08 -1.14 12.53
N ARG A 68 -15.74 -2.10 11.65
CA ARG A 68 -14.38 -2.59 11.43
C ARG A 68 -14.17 -2.69 9.92
N ASP A 69 -13.22 -1.98 9.34
CA ASP A 69 -12.97 -2.09 7.90
C ASP A 69 -11.96 -3.21 7.59
N LEU A 70 -10.93 -3.34 8.42
CA LEU A 70 -9.88 -4.35 8.28
C LEU A 70 -9.56 -4.95 9.65
N VAL A 71 -9.38 -6.27 9.68
CA VAL A 71 -8.95 -7.00 10.87
C VAL A 71 -7.73 -7.83 10.56
N ALA A 72 -6.67 -7.65 11.34
CA ALA A 72 -5.44 -8.44 11.26
C ALA A 72 -5.34 -9.32 12.50
N TYR A 73 -5.56 -10.62 12.33
CA TYR A 73 -5.50 -11.61 13.40
C TYR A 73 -4.06 -11.94 13.74
N ILE A 74 -3.76 -11.94 15.04
CA ILE A 74 -2.45 -12.23 15.61
C ILE A 74 -2.32 -13.72 15.92
N ASP A 75 -3.43 -14.37 16.30
CA ASP A 75 -3.51 -15.79 16.60
C ASP A 75 -4.39 -16.56 15.60
N ASP A 76 -4.20 -17.88 15.55
CA ASP A 76 -4.92 -18.74 14.61
C ASP A 76 -6.39 -18.98 15.01
N ASN A 77 -6.71 -18.82 16.29
CA ASN A 77 -8.07 -18.95 16.83
C ASN A 77 -8.88 -17.64 16.74
N MET A 78 -8.30 -16.60 16.10
CA MET A 78 -8.96 -15.34 15.76
C MET A 78 -9.47 -14.55 16.98
N GLN A 79 -8.87 -14.75 18.15
CA GLN A 79 -9.26 -14.09 19.41
C GLN A 79 -8.43 -12.83 19.69
N LYS A 80 -7.18 -12.79 19.23
CA LYS A 80 -6.32 -11.60 19.29
C LYS A 80 -6.17 -11.02 17.90
N PHE A 81 -6.49 -9.74 17.78
CA PHE A 81 -6.45 -9.06 16.50
C PHE A 81 -6.24 -7.56 16.69
N ASP A 82 -5.75 -6.93 15.63
CA ASP A 82 -5.73 -5.48 15.47
C ASP A 82 -6.83 -5.07 14.49
N ILE A 83 -7.47 -3.93 14.75
CA ILE A 83 -8.46 -3.31 13.85
C ILE A 83 -7.79 -2.16 13.13
N TYR A 84 -8.06 -2.02 11.84
CA TYR A 84 -7.66 -0.89 11.02
C TYR A 84 -8.91 -0.20 10.47
N GLN A 85 -9.29 0.92 11.05
CA GLN A 85 -10.42 1.73 10.62
C GLN A 85 -9.96 2.76 9.58
N CYS A 86 -10.40 2.54 8.36
CA CYS A 86 -10.02 3.22 7.13
C CYS A 86 -11.05 4.31 6.78
N LYS A 87 -10.62 5.58 6.74
CA LYS A 87 -11.52 6.71 6.44
C LYS A 87 -10.98 7.60 5.33
N ARG A 88 -11.80 7.80 4.31
CA ARG A 88 -11.56 8.78 3.26
C ARG A 88 -12.37 10.04 3.58
N TYR A 89 -11.69 11.16 3.84
CA TYR A 89 -12.30 12.49 3.93
C TYR A 89 -11.42 13.51 3.20
N GLU A 90 -12.03 14.61 2.74
CA GLU A 90 -11.32 15.71 2.06
C GLU A 90 -10.37 16.47 2.98
N LYS A 91 -10.65 16.48 4.29
CA LYS A 91 -9.87 17.14 5.32
C LYS A 91 -9.32 16.11 6.32
N PRO A 92 -8.24 16.44 7.05
CA PRO A 92 -7.78 15.61 8.16
C PRO A 92 -8.90 15.36 9.17
N LEU A 93 -8.92 14.17 9.76
CA LEU A 93 -9.98 13.77 10.68
C LEU A 93 -10.01 14.63 11.94
N SER A 94 -11.19 15.11 12.31
CA SER A 94 -11.44 15.83 13.56
C SER A 94 -12.21 14.97 14.57
N PRO A 95 -12.16 15.28 15.88
CA PRO A 95 -12.98 14.60 16.88
C PRO A 95 -14.46 14.61 16.52
N SER A 96 -14.98 15.74 16.02
CA SER A 96 -16.40 15.91 15.69
C SER A 96 -16.95 14.92 14.66
N ILE A 97 -16.11 14.40 13.76
CA ILE A 97 -16.49 13.39 12.76
C ILE A 97 -16.07 11.98 13.15
N TYR A 98 -15.04 11.83 13.98
CA TYR A 98 -14.48 10.53 14.32
C TYR A 98 -15.06 9.91 15.60
N MET A 99 -15.71 10.71 16.44
CA MET A 99 -16.28 10.23 17.73
C MET A 99 -17.26 9.06 17.56
N ILE A 100 -17.98 9.02 16.45
CA ILE A 100 -18.89 7.92 16.11
C ILE A 100 -18.16 6.58 15.97
N GLU A 101 -16.91 6.57 15.50
CA GLU A 101 -16.13 5.35 15.33
C GLU A 101 -15.62 4.83 16.69
N PHE A 102 -15.25 5.73 17.61
CA PHE A 102 -15.01 5.34 19.01
C PHE A 102 -16.27 4.82 19.69
N GLY A 103 -17.42 5.44 19.41
CA GLY A 103 -18.72 4.96 19.88
C GLY A 103 -19.06 3.56 19.39
N LYS A 104 -18.84 3.26 18.10
CA LYS A 104 -18.99 1.90 17.54
C LYS A 104 -18.06 0.92 18.22
N LEU A 105 -16.77 1.27 18.37
CA LEU A 105 -15.79 0.41 19.04
C LEU A 105 -16.25 0.04 20.45
N CYS A 106 -16.64 1.03 21.26
CA CYS A 106 -17.15 0.76 22.61
C CYS A 106 -18.45 -0.04 22.59
N TYR A 107 -19.41 0.31 21.73
CA TYR A 107 -20.70 -0.37 21.72
C TYR A 107 -20.58 -1.85 21.33
N TYR A 108 -19.87 -2.16 20.26
CA TYR A 108 -19.76 -3.53 19.77
C TYR A 108 -18.90 -4.41 20.68
N THR A 109 -17.91 -3.85 21.37
CA THR A 109 -17.16 -4.57 22.40
C THR A 109 -17.97 -4.71 23.71
N TYR A 110 -18.80 -3.73 24.05
CA TYR A 110 -19.71 -3.77 25.21
C TYR A 110 -20.76 -4.88 25.07
N ILE A 111 -21.39 -5.03 23.90
CA ILE A 111 -22.40 -6.08 23.67
C ILE A 111 -21.79 -7.46 23.36
N GLY A 112 -20.46 -7.54 23.27
CA GLY A 112 -19.75 -8.80 23.00
C GLY A 112 -19.80 -9.28 21.54
N GLU A 113 -20.05 -8.39 20.58
CA GLU A 113 -19.98 -8.73 19.15
C GLU A 113 -18.56 -9.15 18.74
N TYR A 114 -17.55 -8.53 19.36
CA TYR A 114 -16.16 -8.94 19.29
C TYR A 114 -15.38 -8.49 20.52
N ALA A 115 -14.25 -9.15 20.80
CA ALA A 115 -13.36 -8.80 21.90
C ALA A 115 -12.66 -7.44 21.67
N VAL A 116 -12.22 -6.78 22.74
CA VAL A 116 -11.42 -5.54 22.61
C VAL A 116 -10.14 -5.86 21.81
N PRO A 117 -9.81 -5.10 20.75
CA PRO A 117 -8.64 -5.38 19.93
C PRO A 117 -7.35 -5.08 20.68
N ASN A 118 -6.25 -5.69 20.27
CA ASN A 118 -4.92 -5.40 20.79
C ASN A 118 -4.44 -3.99 20.39
N LYS A 119 -4.68 -3.60 19.12
CA LYS A 119 -4.52 -2.24 18.62
C LYS A 119 -5.69 -1.81 17.75
N TYR A 120 -6.01 -0.52 17.79
CA TYR A 120 -6.98 0.12 16.93
C TYR A 120 -6.27 1.22 16.12
N TYR A 121 -6.02 0.95 14.85
CA TYR A 121 -5.34 1.85 13.94
C TYR A 121 -6.34 2.69 13.13
N ILE A 122 -6.15 4.00 13.13
CA ILE A 122 -6.83 4.93 12.23
C ILE A 122 -6.00 5.05 10.95
N VAL A 123 -6.58 4.71 9.81
CA VAL A 123 -5.95 4.84 8.49
C VAL A 123 -6.74 5.84 7.68
N ALA A 124 -6.21 7.03 7.42
CA ALA A 124 -6.97 8.08 6.76
C ALA A 124 -6.24 8.70 5.57
N SER A 125 -6.95 8.95 4.48
CA SER A 125 -6.37 9.53 3.25
C SER A 125 -5.71 10.90 3.47
N ASN A 126 -6.30 11.71 4.36
CA ASN A 126 -5.78 13.02 4.78
C ASN A 126 -5.15 12.99 6.19
N GLY A 127 -4.99 11.82 6.79
CA GLY A 127 -4.50 11.67 8.17
C GLY A 127 -5.45 12.23 9.22
N ILE A 128 -4.94 12.44 10.43
CA ILE A 128 -5.69 13.03 11.54
C ILE A 128 -5.28 14.48 11.79
N GLY A 129 -6.25 15.31 12.18
CA GLY A 129 -6.01 16.69 12.59
C GLY A 129 -5.41 16.79 14.00
N GLN A 130 -4.88 17.97 14.34
CA GLN A 130 -4.19 18.21 15.62
C GLN A 130 -5.08 17.97 16.86
N SER A 131 -6.36 18.29 16.77
CA SER A 131 -7.31 18.05 17.87
C SER A 131 -7.53 16.56 18.13
N LEU A 132 -7.66 15.74 17.08
CA LEU A 132 -7.78 14.29 17.23
C LEU A 132 -6.45 13.66 17.68
N ARG A 133 -5.32 14.15 17.16
CA ARG A 133 -3.98 13.77 17.63
C ARG A 133 -3.84 13.94 19.14
N LYS A 134 -4.22 15.10 19.66
CA LYS A 134 -4.18 15.41 21.11
C LYS A 134 -5.01 14.43 21.93
N LEU A 135 -6.19 14.03 21.44
CA LEU A 135 -7.01 13.02 22.13
C LEU A 135 -6.34 11.65 22.17
N ILE A 136 -5.69 11.24 21.08
CA ILE A 136 -4.95 9.96 21.03
C ILE A 136 -3.74 9.98 21.97
N GLU A 137 -3.05 11.11 22.08
CA GLU A 137 -1.94 11.30 23.03
C GLU A 137 -2.41 11.35 24.50
N HIS A 138 -3.68 11.67 24.73
CA HIS A 138 -4.31 11.74 26.04
C HIS A 138 -5.58 10.90 26.10
N PRO A 139 -5.50 9.56 26.03
CA PRO A 139 -6.64 8.69 25.73
C PRO A 139 -7.80 8.83 26.71
N LYS A 140 -7.56 9.18 27.98
CA LYS A 140 -8.62 9.47 28.97
C LYS A 140 -9.54 10.62 28.58
N GLN A 141 -9.08 11.54 27.73
CA GLN A 141 -9.93 12.60 27.17
C GLN A 141 -10.93 12.05 26.15
N ILE A 142 -10.59 10.96 25.43
CA ILE A 142 -11.52 10.27 24.53
C ILE A 142 -12.73 9.75 25.31
N ASN A 143 -12.51 9.10 26.46
CA ASN A 143 -13.61 8.60 27.31
C ASN A 143 -14.57 9.73 27.68
N THR A 144 -14.04 10.83 28.23
CA THR A 144 -14.84 11.98 28.67
C THR A 144 -15.59 12.64 27.51
N GLU A 145 -14.92 12.89 26.38
CA GLU A 145 -15.54 13.54 25.23
C GLU A 145 -16.60 12.66 24.56
N LEU A 146 -16.36 11.34 24.47
CA LEU A 146 -17.31 10.38 23.92
C LEU A 146 -18.59 10.32 24.77
N ILE A 147 -18.48 10.31 26.10
CA ILE A 147 -19.64 10.34 27.00
C ILE A 147 -20.41 11.65 26.82
N ASN A 148 -19.72 12.79 26.82
CA ASN A 148 -20.35 14.11 26.72
C ASN A 148 -21.06 14.33 25.39
N THR A 149 -20.58 13.70 24.32
CA THR A 149 -21.11 13.88 22.96
C THR A 149 -21.93 12.67 22.49
N TRP A 150 -22.16 11.67 23.35
CA TRP A 150 -22.80 10.40 22.97
C TRP A 150 -24.15 10.61 22.32
N ASP A 151 -25.06 11.33 22.97
CA ASP A 151 -26.43 11.52 22.48
C ASP A 151 -26.48 12.26 21.14
N GLU A 152 -25.47 13.09 20.84
CA GLU A 152 -25.39 13.81 19.57
C GLU A 152 -24.76 12.96 18.46
N LYS A 153 -23.68 12.23 18.77
CA LYS A 153 -22.80 11.58 17.78
C LYS A 153 -23.04 10.08 17.61
N CYS A 154 -23.52 9.40 18.64
CA CYS A 154 -23.62 7.94 18.70
C CYS A 154 -25.04 7.43 19.00
N GLY A 155 -25.80 8.13 19.84
CA GLY A 155 -27.04 7.62 20.43
C GLY A 155 -28.29 7.70 19.54
N LYS A 156 -28.28 8.53 18.48
CA LYS A 156 -29.45 8.70 17.60
C LYS A 156 -29.63 7.48 16.69
N LYS A 157 -30.86 7.33 16.20
CA LYS A 157 -31.21 6.31 15.19
C LYS A 157 -30.25 6.36 14.00
N ARG A 158 -29.84 5.20 13.51
CA ARG A 158 -28.98 5.00 12.34
C ARG A 158 -27.55 5.54 12.47
N GLN A 159 -27.10 5.97 13.67
CA GLN A 159 -25.70 6.32 13.89
C GLN A 159 -24.84 5.06 14.05
N ILE A 160 -25.18 4.22 15.03
CA ILE A 160 -24.51 2.94 15.25
C ILE A 160 -25.42 1.78 14.85
N ILE A 161 -26.67 1.78 15.34
CA ILE A 161 -27.73 0.82 14.98
C ILE A 161 -28.99 1.55 14.54
N ALA A 162 -29.91 0.85 13.88
CA ALA A 162 -31.11 1.45 13.31
C ALA A 162 -32.01 2.13 14.36
N GLU A 163 -32.16 1.52 15.54
CA GLU A 163 -33.03 1.95 16.63
C GLU A 163 -32.43 3.06 17.50
N GLY A 164 -31.13 3.31 17.38
CA GLY A 164 -30.36 4.20 18.27
C GLY A 164 -30.03 3.54 19.61
N ILE A 165 -29.16 4.20 20.38
CA ILE A 165 -28.62 3.66 21.64
C ILE A 165 -28.70 4.74 22.71
N LYS A 166 -29.58 4.53 23.70
CA LYS A 166 -29.65 5.41 24.86
C LYS A 166 -28.44 5.17 25.77
N MET A 167 -27.85 6.24 26.30
CA MET A 167 -26.84 6.12 27.33
C MET A 167 -27.46 5.52 28.60
N THR A 168 -27.04 4.31 28.95
CA THR A 168 -27.39 3.63 30.20
C THR A 168 -26.22 3.72 31.17
N ASP A 169 -26.46 3.55 32.47
CA ASP A 169 -25.39 3.60 33.47
C ASP A 169 -24.30 2.54 33.22
N SER A 170 -24.70 1.36 32.74
CA SER A 170 -23.76 0.28 32.41
C SER A 170 -22.90 0.59 31.18
N LEU A 171 -23.49 1.16 30.13
CA LEU A 171 -22.74 1.60 28.94
C LEU A 171 -21.83 2.78 29.27
N ARG A 172 -22.31 3.73 30.07
CA ARG A 172 -21.51 4.87 30.54
C ARG A 172 -20.28 4.37 31.29
N LYS A 173 -20.47 3.49 32.27
CA LYS A 173 -19.38 2.89 33.05
C LYS A 173 -18.39 2.14 32.16
N TYR A 174 -18.90 1.38 31.18
CA TYR A 174 -18.04 0.69 30.21
C TYR A 174 -17.17 1.67 29.44
N ILE A 175 -17.75 2.78 28.94
CA ILE A 175 -16.99 3.81 28.22
C ILE A 175 -16.00 4.51 29.15
N GLU A 176 -16.32 4.77 30.42
CA GLU A 176 -15.41 5.38 31.40
C GLU A 176 -14.16 4.50 31.66
N GLU A 177 -14.36 3.18 31.71
CA GLU A 177 -13.32 2.19 32.00
C GLU A 177 -12.54 1.75 30.75
N PHE A 178 -13.07 1.96 29.55
CA PHE A 178 -12.45 1.53 28.29
C PHE A 178 -11.04 2.09 28.12
N ASP A 179 -10.08 1.24 27.75
CA ASP A 179 -8.69 1.64 27.54
C ASP A 179 -8.45 2.09 26.09
N PHE A 180 -8.56 3.39 25.85
CA PHE A 180 -8.25 3.99 24.54
C PHE A 180 -6.75 4.12 24.26
N SER A 181 -5.84 3.69 25.14
CA SER A 181 -4.39 3.67 24.84
C SER A 181 -4.01 2.69 23.73
N ILE A 182 -4.95 1.81 23.34
CA ILE A 182 -4.82 0.93 22.18
C ILE A 182 -4.93 1.68 20.84
N VAL A 183 -5.42 2.92 20.84
CA VAL A 183 -5.63 3.72 19.63
C VAL A 183 -4.33 4.32 19.12
N SER A 184 -4.08 4.20 17.82
CA SER A 184 -2.99 4.88 17.12
C SER A 184 -3.42 5.19 15.70
N ASP A 185 -2.62 5.92 14.93
CA ASP A 185 -2.86 6.17 13.51
C ASP A 185 -1.71 5.66 12.65
N ILE A 186 -2.01 5.40 11.39
CA ILE A 186 -1.02 5.22 10.34
C ILE A 186 -1.02 6.50 9.52
N ALA A 187 0.07 7.26 9.66
CA ALA A 187 0.25 8.49 8.93
C ALA A 187 0.20 8.22 7.41
N PRO A 188 -0.37 9.12 6.60
CA PRO A 188 -0.44 8.96 5.15
C PRO A 188 0.91 8.63 4.50
N ILE A 189 2.00 9.23 4.99
CA ILE A 189 3.34 8.96 4.48
C ILE A 189 3.83 7.55 4.81
N THR A 190 3.48 7.02 5.98
CA THR A 190 3.81 5.64 6.39
C THR A 190 3.06 4.63 5.53
N LEU A 191 1.76 4.86 5.32
CA LEU A 191 0.94 4.05 4.40
C LEU A 191 1.56 4.02 3.00
N LEU A 192 1.99 5.18 2.49
CA LEU A 192 2.62 5.29 1.18
C LEU A 192 3.98 4.60 1.10
N ASP A 193 4.84 4.74 2.13
CA ASP A 193 6.15 4.06 2.16
C ASP A 193 5.97 2.54 2.15
N GLU A 194 5.09 2.02 3.00
CA GLU A 194 4.79 0.60 3.05
C GLU A 194 4.20 0.11 1.74
N PHE A 195 3.20 0.82 1.20
CA PHE A 195 2.55 0.44 -0.05
C PHE A 195 3.46 0.56 -1.26
N SER A 196 4.49 1.43 -1.24
CA SER A 196 5.47 1.55 -2.33
C SER A 196 6.22 0.26 -2.65
N LYS A 197 6.28 -0.66 -1.69
CA LYS A 197 6.92 -1.99 -1.81
C LYS A 197 5.99 -2.99 -2.51
N SER A 198 4.72 -2.65 -2.69
CA SER A 198 3.72 -3.46 -3.37
C SER A 198 3.86 -3.38 -4.89
N PRO A 199 3.67 -4.49 -5.63
CA PRO A 199 3.56 -4.44 -7.09
C PRO A 199 2.37 -3.60 -7.58
N TRP A 200 1.39 -3.32 -6.71
CA TRP A 200 0.19 -2.58 -7.04
C TRP A 200 0.35 -1.06 -7.01
N TYR A 201 1.36 -0.55 -6.31
CA TYR A 201 1.57 0.89 -6.07
C TYR A 201 1.52 1.73 -7.35
N LYS A 202 2.22 1.27 -8.39
CA LYS A 202 2.34 1.96 -9.68
C LYS A 202 1.01 2.16 -10.42
N TYR A 203 -0.02 1.35 -10.12
CA TYR A 203 -1.33 1.49 -10.76
C TYR A 203 -2.16 2.61 -10.13
N HIS A 204 -1.84 3.02 -8.90
CA HIS A 204 -2.57 4.05 -8.15
C HIS A 204 -1.81 5.37 -8.08
N PHE A 205 -0.50 5.28 -7.82
CA PHE A 205 0.38 6.41 -7.51
C PHE A 205 1.42 6.70 -8.60
N GLY A 206 1.50 5.86 -9.64
CA GLY A 206 2.45 6.05 -10.74
C GLY A 206 3.90 5.89 -10.31
N GLY A 207 4.75 6.85 -10.69
CA GLY A 207 6.20 6.83 -10.44
C GLY A 207 7.04 6.35 -11.62
N GLY A 208 6.40 6.07 -12.76
CA GLY A 208 7.05 5.64 -13.99
C GLY A 208 7.68 4.24 -13.89
N ILE A 209 8.30 3.82 -14.99
CA ILE A 209 9.14 2.63 -14.98
C ILE A 209 10.50 3.05 -14.42
N LYS A 210 11.02 2.33 -13.42
CA LYS A 210 12.40 2.55 -12.93
C LYS A 210 13.33 2.66 -14.13
N LYS A 211 14.11 3.75 -14.22
CA LYS A 211 15.13 3.87 -15.27
C LYS A 211 15.96 2.59 -15.25
N ARG A 212 16.07 1.95 -16.42
CA ARG A 212 16.98 0.82 -16.58
C ARG A 212 18.35 1.25 -16.07
N PRO A 213 19.07 0.42 -15.28
CA PRO A 213 20.42 0.75 -14.85
C PRO A 213 21.24 1.26 -16.04
N THR A 214 21.92 2.38 -15.88
CA THR A 214 22.88 2.86 -16.88
C THR A 214 24.07 1.92 -16.82
N PHE A 215 24.14 0.99 -17.77
CA PHE A 215 25.31 0.14 -17.93
C PHE A 215 26.45 0.95 -18.53
N GLU A 216 27.66 0.80 -18.01
CA GLU A 216 28.85 1.33 -18.65
C GLU A 216 28.96 0.71 -20.04
N LYS A 217 29.07 1.57 -21.06
CA LYS A 217 29.29 1.08 -22.41
C LYS A 217 30.65 0.38 -22.46
N PRO A 218 30.75 -0.80 -23.09
CA PRO A 218 32.04 -1.43 -23.30
C PRO A 218 32.96 -0.45 -24.06
N SER A 219 34.26 -0.47 -23.74
CA SER A 219 35.26 0.32 -24.44
C SER A 219 35.16 0.15 -25.95
N GLU A 220 35.43 1.21 -26.73
CA GLU A 220 35.37 1.13 -28.19
C GLU A 220 36.20 -0.03 -28.74
N GLN A 221 37.39 -0.26 -28.18
CA GLN A 221 38.23 -1.39 -28.55
C GLN A 221 37.80 -2.68 -27.86
N LEU A 222 37.77 -3.78 -28.62
CA LEU A 222 37.65 -5.13 -28.08
C LEU A 222 38.82 -5.48 -27.16
N LYS A 223 38.50 -5.97 -25.95
CA LYS A 223 39.51 -6.56 -25.06
C LYS A 223 40.06 -7.86 -25.68
N LYS A 224 41.31 -8.23 -25.38
CA LYS A 224 41.93 -9.47 -25.91
C LYS A 224 41.10 -10.73 -25.61
N SER A 225 40.54 -10.82 -24.41
CA SER A 225 39.66 -11.91 -23.99
C SER A 225 38.32 -11.95 -24.72
N GLU A 226 37.86 -10.80 -25.22
CA GLU A 226 36.59 -10.67 -25.92
C GLU A 226 36.71 -11.07 -27.39
N LYS A 227 37.86 -10.79 -28.03
CA LYS A 227 38.15 -11.16 -29.43
C LYS A 227 37.99 -12.66 -29.69
N THR A 228 38.23 -13.51 -28.69
CA THR A 228 38.12 -14.97 -28.81
C THR A 228 36.74 -15.51 -28.49
N MET A 229 35.81 -14.68 -28.00
CA MET A 229 34.47 -15.11 -27.59
C MET A 229 33.63 -15.58 -28.80
N PRO A 230 32.82 -16.65 -28.63
CA PRO A 230 32.00 -17.18 -29.72
C PRO A 230 31.08 -16.17 -30.37
N TYR A 231 30.47 -15.25 -29.61
CA TYR A 231 29.54 -14.26 -30.18
C TYR A 231 30.25 -13.28 -31.14
N VAL A 232 31.49 -12.86 -30.83
CA VAL A 232 32.27 -11.96 -31.69
C VAL A 232 32.57 -12.66 -33.01
N LYS A 233 33.08 -13.90 -32.95
CA LYS A 233 33.38 -14.71 -34.14
C LYS A 233 32.14 -14.94 -35.00
N GLN A 234 31.00 -15.22 -34.37
CA GLN A 234 29.76 -15.49 -35.09
C GLN A 234 29.20 -14.24 -35.75
N LEU A 235 29.25 -13.07 -35.09
CA LEU A 235 28.85 -11.80 -35.69
C LEU A 235 29.71 -11.47 -36.92
N LEU A 236 31.04 -11.59 -36.80
CA LEU A 236 31.96 -11.35 -37.92
C LEU A 236 31.70 -12.29 -39.09
N LYS A 237 31.40 -13.57 -38.82
CA LYS A 237 31.01 -14.55 -39.84
C LYS A 237 29.70 -14.18 -40.55
N VAL A 238 28.68 -13.73 -39.79
CA VAL A 238 27.40 -13.29 -40.35
C VAL A 238 27.60 -12.06 -41.23
N TYR A 239 28.35 -11.06 -40.75
CA TYR A 239 28.68 -9.86 -41.52
C TYR A 239 29.45 -10.18 -42.79
N SER A 240 30.39 -11.14 -42.71
CA SER A 240 31.17 -11.53 -43.87
C SER A 240 30.29 -12.15 -44.96
N LYS A 241 29.34 -12.99 -44.54
CA LYS A 241 28.36 -13.61 -45.44
C LYS A 241 27.41 -12.58 -46.05
N GLU A 242 26.94 -11.61 -45.27
CA GLU A 242 26.01 -10.57 -45.74
C GLU A 242 26.67 -9.61 -46.74
N ALA A 243 27.94 -9.24 -46.49
CA ALA A 243 28.66 -8.29 -47.32
C ALA A 243 29.38 -8.92 -48.53
N GLY A 244 29.50 -10.26 -48.57
CA GLY A 244 30.32 -10.94 -49.57
C GLY A 244 31.82 -10.64 -49.45
N GLN A 245 32.27 -10.12 -48.30
CA GLN A 245 33.64 -9.74 -47.99
C GLN A 245 34.04 -10.36 -46.66
N VAL A 246 35.28 -10.84 -46.52
CA VAL A 246 35.75 -11.41 -45.24
C VAL A 246 36.07 -10.28 -44.23
N TYR A 247 35.51 -10.40 -43.03
CA TYR A 247 35.83 -9.59 -41.85
C TYR A 247 36.32 -10.53 -40.72
N GLU A 248 37.56 -10.38 -40.28
CA GLU A 248 38.16 -11.21 -39.21
C GLU A 248 38.32 -10.44 -37.89
N THR A 249 38.34 -9.12 -37.97
CA THR A 249 38.58 -8.23 -36.84
C THR A 249 37.56 -7.08 -36.78
N GLN A 250 37.50 -6.41 -35.63
CA GLN A 250 36.69 -5.19 -35.49
C GLN A 250 37.22 -4.09 -36.42
N GLU A 251 38.53 -4.02 -36.60
CA GLU A 251 39.19 -3.05 -37.44
C GLU A 251 38.73 -3.16 -38.90
N ASP A 252 38.52 -4.37 -39.41
CA ASP A 252 38.02 -4.60 -40.78
C ASP A 252 36.62 -4.00 -40.99
N LEU A 253 35.80 -3.97 -39.93
CA LEU A 253 34.47 -3.38 -39.97
C LEU A 253 34.49 -1.85 -40.07
N LYS A 254 35.59 -1.16 -39.71
CA LYS A 254 35.64 0.32 -39.72
C LYS A 254 35.38 0.91 -41.11
N ASN A 255 35.73 0.18 -42.15
CA ASN A 255 35.48 0.56 -43.54
C ASN A 255 34.01 0.41 -43.94
N ASN A 256 33.21 -0.30 -43.13
CA ASN A 256 31.77 -0.44 -43.29
C ASN A 256 31.03 0.07 -42.04
N GLN A 257 30.77 1.38 -42.01
CA GLN A 257 30.19 2.04 -40.83
C GLN A 257 28.87 1.44 -40.35
N LYS A 258 28.05 0.89 -41.24
CA LYS A 258 26.76 0.26 -40.88
C LYS A 258 27.01 -0.98 -40.02
N LEU A 259 27.90 -1.86 -40.48
CA LEU A 259 28.24 -3.10 -39.76
C LEU A 259 29.03 -2.79 -38.48
N TYR A 260 29.93 -1.81 -38.50
CA TYR A 260 30.64 -1.35 -37.31
C TYR A 260 29.67 -0.86 -36.21
N LYS A 261 28.73 0.03 -36.55
CA LYS A 261 27.73 0.53 -35.61
C LYS A 261 26.83 -0.59 -35.09
N HIS A 262 26.45 -1.53 -35.95
CA HIS A 262 25.66 -2.69 -35.53
C HIS A 262 26.45 -3.59 -34.56
N PHE A 263 27.72 -3.90 -34.87
CA PHE A 263 28.61 -4.66 -34.00
C PHE A 263 28.75 -4.04 -32.61
N MET A 264 28.98 -2.72 -32.53
CA MET A 264 29.07 -2.01 -31.25
C MET A 264 27.78 -2.10 -30.44
N ARG A 265 26.61 -1.99 -31.08
CA ARG A 265 25.32 -2.15 -30.41
C ARG A 265 25.09 -3.57 -29.89
N GLN A 266 25.51 -4.60 -30.64
CA GLN A 266 25.42 -5.99 -30.19
C GLN A 266 26.35 -6.26 -29.00
N ARG A 267 27.55 -5.65 -28.96
CA ARG A 267 28.43 -5.68 -27.78
C ARG A 267 27.75 -5.07 -26.57
N GLU A 268 27.15 -3.88 -26.70
CA GLU A 268 26.38 -3.25 -25.62
C GLU A 268 25.28 -4.20 -25.09
N GLY A 269 24.52 -4.84 -25.98
CA GLY A 269 23.49 -5.81 -25.60
C GLY A 269 24.04 -7.04 -24.87
N PHE A 270 25.16 -7.60 -25.33
CA PHE A 270 25.80 -8.77 -24.70
C PHE A 270 26.25 -8.49 -23.27
N PHE A 271 26.88 -7.33 -23.01
CA PHE A 271 27.29 -6.95 -21.65
C PHE A 271 26.12 -6.54 -20.76
N GLN A 272 25.01 -6.03 -21.31
CA GLN A 272 23.80 -5.73 -20.53
C GLN A 272 23.08 -6.96 -19.97
N HIS A 273 23.25 -8.14 -20.58
CA HIS A 273 22.53 -9.37 -20.18
C HIS A 273 23.36 -10.33 -19.33
N ASN A 274 24.69 -10.17 -19.27
CA ASN A 274 25.61 -11.07 -18.57
C ASN A 274 26.13 -10.51 -17.24
N HIS A 275 25.49 -9.46 -16.72
CA HIS A 275 25.69 -8.87 -15.39
C HIS A 275 24.37 -8.90 -14.63
#